data_AF-M1Z2R8-F1
#
_entry.id   AF-M1Z2R8-F1
#
_cell.length_a   1.000
_cell.length_b   1.000
_cell.length_c   1.000
_cell.angle_alpha   90.00
_cell.angle_beta   90.00
_cell.angle_gamma   90.00
#
_symmetry.space_group_name_H-M   'P 1'
#
loop_
_entity.id
_entity.type
_entity.pdbx_description
1 polymer ?
#
loop_
_entity_poly.entity_id
_entity_poly.type
_entity_poly.pdbx_seq_one_letter_code
_entity_poly.pdbx_strand_id
1 'polypeptide(L)'
;MEWIICALMGVLVGVLSSLSGLGGGFLVVPLLIYLGHKAQLAVGTSFMVILMIAISSLVAHGRLGNVDFKMGLMLALGGVVGAQVGPLILKQIPDAYFKMGFAAVLIGMGVWMMINALRNSAA
;
A
#
# COMPACT_ATOMS: atom_id res chain seq x y z
N MET A 1 5.67 -22.54 -11.93
CA MET A 1 4.73 -22.43 -10.80
C MET A 1 4.68 -21.03 -10.21
N GLU A 2 5.82 -20.38 -9.97
CA GLU A 2 5.96 -19.02 -9.41
C GLU A 2 4.96 -17.98 -9.96
N TRP A 3 4.83 -17.86 -11.28
CA TRP A 3 3.95 -16.86 -11.93
C TRP A 3 2.46 -17.03 -11.62
N ILE A 4 2.02 -18.27 -11.43
CA ILE A 4 0.61 -18.59 -11.11
C ILE A 4 0.30 -18.17 -9.67
N ILE A 5 1.25 -18.35 -8.76
CA ILE A 5 1.14 -17.93 -7.36
C ILE A 5 1.06 -16.40 -7.31
N CYS A 6 1.93 -15.69 -8.02
CA CYS A 6 1.90 -14.23 -8.10
C CYS A 6 0.56 -13.71 -8.67
N ALA A 7 0.01 -14.37 -9.69
CA ALA A 7 -1.28 -13.99 -10.28
C ALA A 7 -2.44 -14.19 -9.29
N LEU A 8 -2.53 -15.35 -8.65
CA LEU A 8 -3.57 -15.63 -7.65
C LEU A 8 -3.49 -14.69 -6.45
N MET A 9 -2.29 -14.48 -5.92
CA MET A 9 -2.07 -13.54 -4.82
C MET A 9 -2.41 -12.10 -5.23
N GLY A 10 -2.05 -11.70 -6.46
CA GLY A 10 -2.35 -10.37 -6.98
C GLY A 10 -3.85 -10.10 -7.04
N VAL A 11 -4.65 -11.08 -7.46
CA VAL A 11 -6.12 -11.00 -7.46
C VAL A 11 -6.64 -10.88 -6.03
N LEU A 12 -6.18 -11.76 -5.13
CA LEU A 12 -6.61 -11.79 -3.72
C LEU A 12 -6.29 -10.48 -3.00
N VAL A 13 -5.05 -10.01 -3.13
CA VAL A 13 -4.58 -8.74 -2.58
C VAL A 13 -5.36 -7.58 -3.18
N GLY A 14 -5.60 -7.57 -4.50
CA GLY A 14 -6.37 -6.52 -5.17
C GLY A 14 -7.80 -6.38 -4.61
N VAL A 15 -8.50 -7.50 -4.43
CA VAL A 15 -9.86 -7.53 -3.84
C VAL A 15 -9.85 -7.09 -2.38
N LEU A 16 -8.94 -7.63 -1.57
CA LEU A 16 -8.86 -7.24 -0.15
C LEU A 16 -8.52 -5.77 0.03
N SER A 17 -7.66 -5.24 -0.85
CA SER A 17 -7.20 -3.85 -0.82
C SER A 17 -8.26 -2.86 -1.28
N SER A 18 -9.08 -3.23 -2.27
CA SER A 18 -10.19 -2.40 -2.72
C SER A 18 -11.31 -2.34 -1.68
N LEU A 19 -11.59 -3.45 -0.99
CA LEU A 19 -12.55 -3.50 0.11
C LEU A 19 -12.11 -2.66 1.32
N SER A 20 -10.82 -2.69 1.66
CA SER A 20 -10.28 -1.93 2.79
C SER A 20 -9.96 -0.47 2.46
N GLY A 21 -9.93 -0.08 1.19
CA GLY A 21 -9.69 1.30 0.76
C GLY A 21 -8.25 1.81 0.97
N LEU A 22 -7.33 0.94 1.42
CA LEU A 22 -5.97 1.30 1.83
C LEU A 22 -4.93 1.28 0.68
N GLY A 23 -5.33 0.96 -0.55
CA GLY A 23 -4.44 1.00 -1.72
C GLY A 23 -3.47 -0.19 -1.87
N GLY A 24 -3.49 -1.17 -0.96
CA GLY A 24 -2.92 -2.52 -1.14
C GLY A 24 -1.40 -2.69 -1.09
N GLY A 25 -0.63 -1.60 -1.11
CA GLY A 25 0.83 -1.64 -0.98
C GLY A 25 1.32 -2.36 0.28
N PHE A 26 0.56 -2.29 1.37
CA PHE A 26 0.87 -2.93 2.64
C PHE A 26 0.88 -4.47 2.57
N LEU A 27 0.18 -5.08 1.60
CA LEU A 27 0.18 -6.52 1.36
C LEU A 27 1.20 -6.92 0.29
N VAL A 28 1.34 -6.11 -0.78
CA VAL A 28 2.20 -6.44 -1.93
C VAL A 28 3.68 -6.43 -1.55
N VAL A 29 4.14 -5.44 -0.77
CA VAL A 29 5.55 -5.33 -0.36
C VAL A 29 6.03 -6.53 0.47
N PRO A 30 5.38 -6.91 1.59
CA PRO A 30 5.85 -8.03 2.39
C PRO A 30 5.71 -9.36 1.65
N LEU A 31 4.71 -9.50 0.79
CA LEU A 31 4.55 -10.68 -0.06
C LEU A 31 5.75 -10.86 -1.01
N LEU A 32 6.16 -9.81 -1.72
CA LEU A 32 7.31 -9.88 -2.63
C LEU A 32 8.61 -10.16 -1.87
N ILE A 33 8.76 -9.60 -0.66
CA ILE A 33 9.89 -9.91 0.22
C ILE A 33 9.86 -11.37 0.68
N TYR A 34 8.69 -11.92 0.98
CA TYR A 34 8.50 -13.33 1.36
C TYR A 34 8.88 -14.27 0.22
N LEU A 35 8.58 -13.89 -1.03
CA LEU A 35 9.01 -14.59 -2.25
C LEU A 35 10.52 -14.46 -2.54
N GLY A 36 11.30 -13.81 -1.66
CA GLY A 36 12.75 -13.71 -1.79
C GLY A 36 13.25 -12.53 -2.62
N HIS A 37 12.37 -11.60 -3.03
CA HIS A 37 12.80 -10.40 -3.73
C HIS A 37 13.42 -9.37 -2.78
N LYS A 38 14.41 -8.61 -3.28
CA LYS A 38 15.03 -7.50 -2.54
C LYS A 38 13.97 -6.43 -2.23
N ALA A 39 14.09 -5.76 -1.08
CA ALA A 39 13.10 -4.77 -0.65
C ALA A 39 12.92 -3.63 -1.66
N GLN A 40 14.00 -3.18 -2.32
CA GLN A 40 13.93 -2.14 -3.35
C GLN A 40 13.09 -2.54 -4.57
N LEU A 41 13.22 -3.79 -5.04
CA LEU A 41 12.40 -4.32 -6.12
C LEU A 41 10.95 -4.47 -5.68
N ALA A 42 10.72 -5.01 -4.48
CA ALA A 42 9.38 -5.17 -3.92
C ALA A 42 8.62 -3.84 -3.81
N VAL A 43 9.28 -2.78 -3.32
CA VAL A 43 8.69 -1.43 -3.21
C VAL A 43 8.37 -0.87 -4.60
N GLY A 44 9.30 -0.95 -5.56
CA GLY A 44 9.06 -0.46 -6.92
C GLY A 44 7.90 -1.17 -7.62
N THR A 45 7.85 -2.50 -7.55
CA THR A 45 6.75 -3.29 -8.13
C THR A 45 5.42 -2.98 -7.45
N SER A 46 5.40 -2.83 -6.12
CA SER A 46 4.17 -2.46 -5.40
C SER A 46 3.64 -1.10 -5.84
N PHE A 47 4.50 -0.14 -6.19
CA PHE A 47 4.11 1.19 -6.63
C PHE A 47 3.31 1.14 -7.95
N MET A 48 3.72 0.27 -8.88
CA MET A 48 2.99 0.02 -10.13
C MET A 48 1.58 -0.53 -9.86
N VAL A 49 1.47 -1.45 -8.90
CA VAL A 49 0.18 -2.04 -8.49
C VAL A 49 -0.72 -0.98 -7.84
N ILE A 50 -0.17 -0.19 -6.92
CA ILE A 50 -0.90 0.91 -6.26
C ILE A 50 -1.41 1.92 -7.29
N LEU A 51 -0.59 2.24 -8.30
CA LEU A 51 -0.99 3.15 -9.38
C LEU A 51 -2.21 2.62 -10.14
N MET A 52 -2.23 1.33 -10.49
CA MET A 52 -3.39 0.70 -11.16
C MET A 52 -4.65 0.73 -10.27
N ILE A 53 -4.49 0.44 -8.97
CA ILE A 53 -5.59 0.51 -7.99
C ILE A 53 -6.11 1.95 -7.86
N ALA A 54 -5.21 2.94 -7.81
CA ALA A 54 -5.56 4.35 -7.68
C ALA A 54 -6.34 4.87 -8.89
N ILE A 55 -5.92 4.51 -10.12
CA ILE A 55 -6.65 4.86 -11.34
C ILE A 55 -8.05 4.24 -11.31
N SER A 56 -8.15 2.95 -10.99
CA SER A 56 -9.44 2.26 -10.89
C SER A 56 -10.36 2.92 -9.85
N SER A 57 -9.81 3.25 -8.68
CA SER A 57 -10.54 3.87 -7.57
C SER A 57 -11.02 5.28 -7.93
N LEU A 58 -10.16 6.08 -8.58
CA LEU A 58 -10.50 7.42 -9.06
C LEU A 58 -11.63 7.39 -10.08
N VAL A 59 -11.61 6.45 -11.03
CA VAL A 59 -12.69 6.30 -12.01
C VAL A 59 -13.98 5.87 -11.33
N ALA A 60 -13.92 4.89 -10.42
CA ALA A 60 -15.10 4.39 -9.71
C ALA A 60 -15.75 5.47 -8.83
N HIS A 61 -14.96 6.19 -8.02
CA HIS A 61 -15.46 7.24 -7.13
C HIS A 61 -15.77 8.53 -7.89
N GLY A 62 -15.07 8.81 -8.99
CA GLY A 62 -15.33 9.96 -9.86
C GLY A 62 -16.71 9.90 -10.50
N ARG A 63 -17.17 8.70 -10.90
CA ARG A 63 -18.54 8.49 -11.40
C ARG A 63 -19.63 8.74 -10.35
N LEU A 64 -19.29 8.60 -9.07
CA LEU A 64 -20.19 8.81 -7.93
C LEU A 64 -20.18 10.27 -7.43
N GLY A 65 -19.34 11.15 -8.00
CA GLY A 65 -19.20 12.55 -7.56
C GLY A 65 -18.49 12.72 -6.21
N ASN A 66 -17.94 11.65 -5.64
CA ASN A 66 -17.31 11.63 -4.30
C ASN A 66 -15.81 11.96 -4.32
N VAL A 67 -15.31 12.65 -5.35
CA VAL A 67 -13.89 12.97 -5.48
C VAL A 67 -13.63 14.40 -5.07
N ASP A 68 -12.95 14.58 -3.94
CA ASP A 68 -12.36 15.86 -3.55
C ASP A 68 -11.01 16.03 -4.27
N PHE A 69 -11.03 16.76 -5.38
CA PHE A 69 -9.83 17.04 -6.17
C PHE A 69 -8.81 17.92 -5.43
N LYS A 70 -9.24 18.75 -4.48
CA LYS A 70 -8.35 19.62 -3.71
C LYS A 70 -7.52 18.79 -2.72
N MET A 71 -8.17 17.90 -1.97
CA MET A 71 -7.48 16.95 -1.11
C MET A 71 -6.62 15.99 -1.93
N GLY A 72 -7.14 15.49 -3.05
CA GLY A 72 -6.40 14.64 -3.98
C GLY A 72 -5.10 15.27 -4.48
N LEU A 73 -5.12 16.55 -4.83
CA LEU A 73 -3.92 17.26 -5.28
C LEU A 73 -2.89 17.47 -4.16
N MET A 74 -3.34 17.81 -2.95
CA MET A 74 -2.45 17.94 -1.79
C MET A 74 -1.76 16.61 -1.46
N LEU A 75 -2.51 15.51 -1.49
CA LEU A 75 -1.97 14.16 -1.30
C LEU A 75 -1.03 13.76 -2.45
N ALA A 76 -1.36 14.12 -3.70
CA ALA A 76 -0.51 13.83 -4.85
C ALA A 76 0.85 14.54 -4.72
N LEU A 77 0.86 15.82 -4.34
CA LEU A 77 2.12 16.57 -4.14
C LEU A 77 2.98 15.94 -3.04
N GLY A 78 2.39 15.62 -1.89
CA GLY A 78 3.10 14.93 -0.81
C GLY A 78 3.60 13.54 -1.24
N GLY A 79 2.78 12.80 -1.98
CA GLY A 79 3.09 11.47 -2.51
C GLY A 79 4.24 11.50 -3.52
N VAL A 80 4.26 12.48 -4.44
CA VAL A 80 5.35 12.63 -5.44
C VAL A 80 6.67 12.94 -4.75
N VAL A 81 6.68 13.84 -3.76
CA VAL A 81 7.89 14.14 -2.98
C VAL A 81 8.35 12.90 -2.21
N GLY A 82 7.44 12.22 -1.52
CA GLY A 82 7.74 11.00 -0.78
C GLY A 82 8.25 9.86 -1.67
N ALA A 83 7.67 9.68 -2.86
CA ALA A 83 8.05 8.64 -3.80
C ALA A 83 9.45 8.86 -4.42
N GLN A 84 9.90 10.10 -4.54
CA GLN A 84 11.25 10.42 -5.00
C GLN A 84 12.29 10.33 -3.88
N VAL A 85 11.96 10.86 -2.68
CA VAL A 85 12.89 10.93 -1.56
C VAL A 85 13.02 9.59 -0.83
N GLY A 86 11.92 8.84 -0.69
CA GLY A 86 11.87 7.57 0.02
C GLY A 86 12.89 6.53 -0.47
N PRO A 87 12.97 6.23 -1.78
CA PRO A 87 13.95 5.30 -2.33
C PRO A 87 15.41 5.75 -2.15
N LEU A 88 15.67 7.07 -2.16
CA LEU A 88 17.02 7.61 -1.93
C LEU A 88 17.48 7.30 -0.49
N ILE A 89 16.58 7.48 0.48
CA ILE A 89 16.84 7.13 1.88
C ILE A 89 16.97 5.60 2.03
N LEU A 90 16.11 4.82 1.36
CA LEU A 90 16.12 3.36 1.45
C LEU A 90 17.44 2.73 0.99
N LYS A 91 18.16 3.35 0.06
CA LYS A 91 19.48 2.85 -0.40
C LYS A 91 20.54 2.85 0.70
N GLN A 92 20.36 3.67 1.73
CA GLN A 92 21.32 3.83 2.83
C GLN A 92 20.97 2.95 4.04
N ILE A 93 19.79 2.32 4.05
CA ILE A 93 19.28 1.53 5.18
C ILE A 93 19.41 0.03 4.87
N PRO A 94 20.01 -0.78 5.75
CA PRO A 94 20.03 -2.23 5.58
C PRO A 94 18.62 -2.83 5.55
N ASP A 95 18.39 -3.84 4.70
CA ASP A 95 17.06 -4.48 4.52
C ASP A 95 16.40 -4.91 5.85
N ALA A 96 17.20 -5.34 6.84
CA ALA A 96 16.68 -5.74 8.15
C ALA A 96 15.97 -4.60 8.90
N TYR A 97 16.55 -3.40 8.90
CA TYR A 97 15.96 -2.23 9.57
C TYR A 97 14.72 -1.74 8.83
N PHE A 98 14.73 -1.78 7.50
CA PHE A 98 13.53 -1.48 6.71
C PHE A 98 12.38 -2.43 7.04
N LYS A 99 12.65 -3.75 7.07
CA LYS A 99 11.65 -4.77 7.43
C LYS A 99 11.10 -4.55 8.83
N MET A 100 11.95 -4.26 9.82
CA MET A 100 11.51 -3.95 11.19
C MET A 100 10.65 -2.70 11.25
N GLY A 101 11.08 -1.59 10.63
CA GLY A 101 10.32 -0.34 10.61
C GLY A 101 8.97 -0.50 9.93
N PHE A 102 8.96 -1.16 8.77
CA PHE A 102 7.72 -1.46 8.04
C PHE A 102 6.77 -2.34 8.87
N ALA A 103 7.27 -3.40 9.50
CA ALA A 103 6.48 -4.25 10.38
C ALA A 103 5.90 -3.46 11.58
N ALA A 104 6.68 -2.57 12.19
CA ALA A 104 6.21 -1.73 13.29
C ALA A 104 5.08 -0.80 12.86
N VAL A 105 5.18 -0.18 11.67
CA VAL A 105 4.10 0.65 11.11
C VAL A 105 2.84 -0.17 10.85
N LEU A 106 2.97 -1.37 10.26
CA LEU A 106 1.82 -2.24 10.00
C LEU A 106 1.13 -2.69 11.28
N ILE A 107 1.88 -3.10 12.30
CA ILE A 107 1.33 -3.47 13.61
C ILE A 107 0.64 -2.26 14.24
N GLY A 108 1.27 -1.09 14.21
CA GLY A 108 0.69 0.15 14.73
C GLY A 108 -0.64 0.50 14.05
N MET A 109 -0.69 0.45 12.72
CA MET A 109 -1.92 0.66 11.94
C MET A 109 -2.97 -0.40 12.25
N GLY A 110 -2.59 -1.67 12.35
CA GLY A 110 -3.49 -2.77 12.66
C GLY A 110 -4.13 -2.63 14.04
N VAL A 111 -3.32 -2.29 15.06
CA VAL A 111 -3.80 -2.02 16.42
C VAL A 111 -4.73 -0.81 16.43
N TRP A 112 -4.35 0.29 15.77
CA TRP A 112 -5.20 1.48 15.68
C TRP A 112 -6.55 1.18 15.02
N MET A 113 -6.54 0.42 13.92
CA MET A 113 -7.75 0.02 13.22
C MET A 113 -8.63 -0.90 14.07
N MET A 114 -8.04 -1.83 14.83
CA MET A 114 -8.75 -2.68 15.79
C MET A 114 -9.44 -1.83 16.87
N ILE A 115 -8.72 -0.90 17.49
CA ILE A 115 -9.28 -0.02 18.51
C ILE A 115 -10.42 0.82 17.93
N ASN A 116 -10.23 1.39 16.73
CA ASN A 116 -11.27 2.17 16.07
C ASN A 116 -12.49 1.33 15.72
N ALA A 117 -12.32 0.10 15.25
CA ALA A 117 -13.41 -0.83 14.97
C ALA A 117 -14.19 -1.17 16.26
N LEU A 118 -13.50 -1.46 17.37
CA LEU A 118 -14.14 -1.74 18.65
C LEU A 118 -14.87 -0.50 19.21
N ARG A 119 -14.30 0.69 19.06
CA ARG A 119 -14.91 1.95 19.51
C ARG A 119 -16.14 2.32 18.69
N ASN A 120 -16.08 2.13 17.37
CA ASN A 120 -17.18 2.47 16.47
C ASN A 120 -18.28 1.40 16.47
N SER A 121 -18.00 0.19 16.94
CA SER A 121 -18.99 -0.87 17.17
C SER A 121 -19.66 -0.79 18.54
N ALA A 122 -19.19 0.10 19.43
CA ALA A 122 -19.75 0.35 20.76
C ALA A 122 -20.56 1.67 20.84
N ALA A 123 -20.74 2.36 19.72
CA ALA A 123 -21.56 3.56 19.54
C ALA A 123 -22.75 3.25 18.63
#